data_AF-A0A6N8U0K5-F1
#
_entry.id   AF-A0A6N8U0K5-F1
#
_cell.length_a   1.000
_cell.length_b   1.000
_cell.length_c   1.000
_cell.angle_alpha   90.00
_cell.angle_beta   90.00
_cell.angle_gamma   90.00
#
_symmetry.space_group_name_H-M   'P 1'
#
loop_
_entity.id
_entity.type
_entity.pdbx_description
1 polymer ?
#
loop_
_entity_poly.entity_id
_entity_poly.type
_entity_poly.pdbx_seq_one_letter_code
_entity_poly.pdbx_strand_id
1 'polypeptide(L)'
;MLKYDNILIAVDGSREAEWAFHKAIDIAKRNDSKLSIINVIDTRSFASVEAYDRTISQRANDFAQKLLDGYEELARDRGVQKVDKIIDYGSPKSIIPKKAVKKTGADLIACGATGLNAVERFIIGSVSESIVRHAPCDVLVVRTETLPDDFEPVVATEEFLNENK
;
A
#
# COMPACT_ATOMS: atom_id res chain seq x y z
N MET A 1 18.19 10.37 18.36
CA MET A 1 18.28 9.85 16.97
C MET A 1 17.01 10.26 16.27
N LEU A 2 17.08 10.76 15.03
CA LEU A 2 15.85 10.99 14.23
C LEU A 2 15.21 9.62 13.97
N LYS A 3 13.94 9.47 14.28
CA LYS A 3 13.17 8.23 14.09
C LYS A 3 11.79 8.55 13.52
N TYR A 4 11.19 7.56 12.89
CA TYR A 4 9.78 7.56 12.50
C TYR A 4 8.99 6.79 13.55
N ASP A 5 7.91 7.35 14.08
CA ASP A 5 7.05 6.71 15.07
C ASP A 5 5.81 6.08 14.43
N ASN A 6 5.32 6.63 13.30
CA ASN A 6 4.10 6.18 12.63
C ASN A 6 4.33 6.09 11.11
N ILE A 7 4.43 4.87 10.61
CA ILE A 7 4.67 4.58 9.20
C ILE A 7 3.36 4.19 8.52
N LEU A 8 3.03 4.88 7.42
CA LEU A 8 1.92 4.52 6.55
C LEU A 8 2.46 3.88 5.27
N ILE A 9 2.15 2.62 5.01
CA ILE A 9 2.50 1.92 3.76
C ILE A 9 1.26 1.77 2.88
N ALA A 10 1.31 2.32 1.67
CA ALA A 10 0.26 2.16 0.67
C ALA A 10 0.52 0.92 -0.21
N VAL A 11 -0.46 0.02 -0.26
CA VAL A 11 -0.41 -1.22 -1.06
C VAL A 11 -1.61 -1.35 -1.99
N ASP A 12 -1.36 -1.79 -3.22
CA ASP A 12 -2.38 -2.03 -4.26
C ASP A 12 -2.31 -3.44 -4.85
N GLY A 13 -1.40 -4.29 -4.38
CA GLY A 13 -1.13 -5.62 -4.95
C GLY A 13 -0.11 -5.63 -6.09
N SER A 14 0.54 -4.50 -6.39
CA SER A 14 1.69 -4.49 -7.30
C SER A 14 2.97 -4.98 -6.62
N ARG A 15 3.93 -5.45 -7.43
CA ARG A 15 5.26 -5.88 -6.99
C ARG A 15 6.00 -4.75 -6.28
N GLU A 16 5.95 -3.54 -6.81
CA GLU A 16 6.64 -2.38 -6.27
C GLU A 16 6.04 -1.91 -4.94
N ALA A 17 4.73 -2.08 -4.76
CA ALA A 17 4.09 -1.88 -3.46
C ALA A 17 4.54 -2.92 -2.43
N GLU A 18 4.73 -4.18 -2.84
CA GLU A 18 5.24 -5.23 -1.96
C GLU A 18 6.72 -4.98 -1.57
N TRP A 19 7.55 -4.51 -2.50
CA TRP A 19 8.92 -4.04 -2.18
C TRP A 19 8.91 -2.89 -1.17
N ALA A 20 7.99 -1.94 -1.34
CA ALA A 20 7.83 -0.84 -0.40
C ALA A 20 7.41 -1.33 0.98
N PHE A 21 6.53 -2.33 1.03
CA PHE A 21 6.08 -2.96 2.26
C PHE A 21 7.22 -3.63 3.02
N HIS A 22 8.09 -4.40 2.36
CA HIS A 22 9.25 -5.01 3.01
C HIS A 22 10.19 -3.98 3.62
N LYS A 23 10.47 -2.88 2.90
CA LYS A 23 11.30 -1.78 3.43
C LYS A 23 10.61 -1.08 4.60
N ALA A 24 9.28 -0.92 4.57
CA ALA A 24 8.52 -0.34 5.67
C ALA A 24 8.58 -1.21 6.94
N ILE A 25 8.53 -2.55 6.81
CA ILE A 25 8.77 -3.47 7.93
C ILE A 25 10.14 -3.21 8.56
N ASP A 26 11.20 -3.15 7.75
CA ASP A 26 12.55 -2.97 8.26
C ASP A 26 12.73 -1.64 9.00
N ILE A 27 12.12 -0.57 8.50
CA ILE A 27 12.12 0.74 9.17
C ILE A 27 11.32 0.67 10.47
N ALA A 28 10.13 0.06 10.45
CA ALA A 28 9.28 -0.07 11.64
C ALA A 28 10.01 -0.82 12.76
N LYS A 29 10.70 -1.91 12.43
CA LYS A 29 11.48 -2.71 13.39
C LYS A 29 12.64 -1.94 13.99
N ARG A 30 13.39 -1.20 13.17
CA ARG A 30 14.54 -0.40 13.63
C ARG A 30 14.12 0.72 14.58
N ASN A 31 12.88 1.21 14.46
CA ASN A 31 12.39 2.38 15.17
C ASN A 31 11.35 2.07 16.27
N ASP A 32 10.91 0.81 16.42
CA ASP A 32 9.71 0.42 17.21
C ASP A 32 8.43 1.19 16.80
N SER A 33 8.31 1.48 15.51
CA SER A 33 7.20 2.27 14.95
C SER A 33 5.91 1.47 14.89
N LYS A 34 4.79 2.19 14.87
CA LYS A 34 3.52 1.67 14.39
C LYS A 34 3.53 1.61 12.85
N LEU A 35 3.12 0.47 12.28
CA LEU A 35 2.93 0.28 10.85
C LEU A 35 1.43 0.25 10.52
N SER A 36 0.96 1.23 9.77
CA SER A 36 -0.40 1.25 9.22
C SER A 36 -0.35 0.89 7.74
N ILE A 37 -1.05 -0.18 7.36
CA ILE A 37 -1.10 -0.71 5.99
C ILE A 37 -2.42 -0.26 5.38
N ILE A 38 -2.35 0.49 4.28
CA ILE A 38 -3.54 1.05 3.63
C ILE A 38 -3.71 0.53 2.20
N ASN A 39 -4.93 0.08 1.89
CA ASN A 39 -5.43 -0.06 0.53
C ASN A 39 -6.60 0.92 0.34
N VAL A 40 -6.64 1.60 -0.81
CA VAL A 40 -7.72 2.53 -1.15
C VAL A 40 -8.43 2.03 -2.40
N ILE A 41 -9.72 1.72 -2.25
CA ILE A 41 -10.58 1.31 -3.35
C ILE A 41 -11.01 2.58 -4.10
N ASP A 42 -10.51 2.77 -5.34
CA ASP A 42 -10.82 3.97 -6.14
C ASP A 42 -12.23 3.93 -6.72
N THR A 43 -13.21 4.31 -5.89
CA THR A 43 -14.63 4.34 -6.27
C THR A 43 -14.92 5.28 -7.44
N ARG A 44 -14.03 6.20 -7.82
CA ARG A 44 -14.24 7.05 -9.02
C ARG A 44 -14.00 6.27 -10.31
N SER A 45 -13.06 5.33 -10.28
CA SER A 45 -12.83 4.42 -11.40
C SER A 45 -13.98 3.44 -11.59
N PHE A 46 -14.77 3.22 -10.53
CA PHE A 46 -15.91 2.30 -10.52
C PHE A 46 -17.28 2.99 -10.52
N ALA A 47 -17.37 4.31 -10.35
CA ALA A 47 -18.65 5.01 -10.16
C ALA A 47 -19.65 4.82 -11.31
N SER A 48 -19.15 4.69 -12.55
CA SER A 48 -19.98 4.38 -13.72
C SER A 48 -20.35 2.90 -13.83
N VAL A 49 -19.60 2.00 -13.18
CA VAL A 49 -19.72 0.54 -13.30
C VAL A 49 -20.50 -0.06 -12.12
N GLU A 50 -20.36 0.45 -10.90
CA GLU A 50 -21.14 0.05 -9.71
C GLU A 50 -22.65 0.33 -9.88
N ALA A 51 -23.01 1.37 -10.65
CA ALA A 51 -24.40 1.66 -10.99
C ALA A 51 -25.06 0.51 -11.78
N TYR A 52 -24.24 -0.30 -12.47
CA TYR A 52 -24.66 -1.45 -13.26
C TYR A 52 -24.45 -2.79 -12.54
N ASP A 53 -23.44 -2.92 -11.66
CA ASP A 53 -23.14 -4.18 -10.98
C ASP A 53 -22.57 -3.97 -9.55
N ARG A 54 -23.39 -4.30 -8.53
CA ARG A 54 -23.00 -4.26 -7.11
C ARG A 54 -21.96 -5.32 -6.73
N THR A 55 -21.76 -6.35 -7.55
CA THR A 55 -20.80 -7.42 -7.25
C THR A 55 -19.35 -6.95 -7.37
N ILE A 56 -19.10 -5.91 -8.17
CA ILE A 56 -17.76 -5.33 -8.35
C ILE A 56 -17.26 -4.69 -7.06
N SER A 57 -18.11 -3.93 -6.36
CA SER A 57 -17.78 -3.33 -5.06
C SER A 57 -17.44 -4.40 -4.03
N GLN A 58 -18.21 -5.51 -4.02
CA GLN A 58 -17.98 -6.61 -3.11
C GLN A 58 -16.65 -7.30 -3.39
N ARG A 59 -16.35 -7.61 -4.66
CA ARG A 59 -15.08 -8.23 -5.06
C ARG A 59 -13.88 -7.33 -4.72
N ALA A 60 -13.98 -6.02 -4.98
CA ALA A 60 -12.91 -5.09 -4.63
C ALA A 60 -12.65 -5.05 -3.12
N ASN A 61 -13.72 -5.12 -2.31
CA ASN A 61 -13.61 -5.22 -0.87
C ASN A 61 -13.00 -6.55 -0.40
N ASP A 62 -13.46 -7.66 -0.95
CA ASP A 62 -12.95 -8.99 -0.60
C ASP A 62 -11.46 -9.09 -0.97
N PHE A 63 -11.07 -8.57 -2.13
CA PHE A 63 -9.68 -8.45 -2.56
C PHE A 63 -8.86 -7.61 -1.58
N ALA A 64 -9.31 -6.40 -1.25
CA ALA A 64 -8.61 -5.50 -0.33
C ALA A 64 -8.46 -6.13 1.06
N GLN A 65 -9.50 -6.82 1.54
CA GLN A 65 -9.47 -7.51 2.84
C GLN A 65 -8.41 -8.61 2.85
N LYS A 66 -8.44 -9.54 1.89
CA LYS A 66 -7.46 -10.63 1.82
C LYS A 66 -6.03 -10.12 1.63
N LEU A 67 -5.86 -9.09 0.79
CA LEU A 67 -4.56 -8.47 0.56
C LEU A 67 -3.97 -7.91 1.85
N LEU A 68 -4.76 -7.12 2.60
CA LEU A 68 -4.31 -6.54 3.86
C LEU A 68 -4.14 -7.59 4.96
N ASP A 69 -4.95 -8.65 4.97
CA ASP A 69 -4.81 -9.78 5.90
C ASP A 69 -3.43 -10.44 5.74
N GLY A 70 -3.03 -10.77 4.51
CA GLY A 70 -1.72 -11.38 4.24
C GLY A 70 -0.54 -10.46 4.58
N TYR A 71 -0.66 -9.15 4.29
CA TYR A 71 0.38 -8.19 4.69
C TYR A 71 0.48 -8.00 6.20
N GLU A 72 -0.65 -7.99 6.92
CA GLU A 72 -0.61 -7.91 8.39
C GLU A 72 0.07 -9.14 9.00
N GLU A 73 -0.30 -10.34 8.55
CA GLU A 73 0.31 -11.60 8.99
C GLU A 73 1.82 -11.58 8.76
N LEU A 74 2.25 -11.26 7.53
CA LEU A 74 3.67 -11.17 7.18
C LEU A 74 4.44 -10.11 8.01
N ALA A 75 3.83 -8.95 8.29
CA ALA A 75 4.46 -7.93 9.14
C ALA A 75 4.65 -8.43 10.58
N ARG A 76 3.64 -9.10 11.14
CA ARG A 76 3.69 -9.65 12.50
C ARG A 76 4.72 -10.77 12.61
N ASP A 77 4.75 -11.69 11.64
CA ASP A 77 5.72 -12.78 11.56
C ASP A 77 7.17 -12.28 11.45
N ARG A 78 7.36 -11.15 10.76
CA ARG A 78 8.67 -10.48 10.66
C ARG A 78 9.04 -9.69 11.92
N GLY A 79 8.17 -9.63 12.93
CA GLY A 79 8.44 -9.08 14.26
C GLY A 79 7.93 -7.65 14.51
N VAL A 80 7.08 -7.09 13.64
CA VAL A 80 6.45 -5.79 13.88
C VAL A 80 5.33 -5.94 14.91
N GLN A 81 5.45 -5.28 16.06
CA GLN A 81 4.51 -5.43 17.18
C GLN A 81 3.19 -4.68 16.96
N LYS A 82 3.26 -3.50 16.33
CA LYS A 82 2.14 -2.55 16.18
C LYS A 82 1.75 -2.46 14.70
N VAL A 83 0.79 -3.28 14.28
CA VAL A 83 0.30 -3.32 12.89
C VAL A 83 -1.20 -3.05 12.88
N ASP A 84 -1.63 -2.12 12.02
CA ASP A 84 -3.04 -1.81 11.75
C ASP A 84 -3.33 -1.89 10.24
N LYS A 85 -4.52 -2.38 9.87
CA LYS A 85 -5.02 -2.39 8.49
C LYS A 85 -6.04 -1.28 8.26
N ILE A 86 -6.01 -0.68 7.08
CA ILE A 86 -6.94 0.39 6.68
C ILE A 86 -7.43 0.12 5.26
N ILE A 87 -8.72 -0.15 5.12
CA ILE A 87 -9.42 -0.05 3.83
C ILE A 87 -10.15 1.30 3.84
N ASP A 88 -9.95 2.10 2.79
CA ASP A 88 -10.67 3.35 2.58
C ASP A 88 -11.22 3.43 1.15
N TYR A 89 -12.19 4.31 0.93
CA TYR A 89 -12.94 4.39 -0.33
C TYR A 89 -12.87 5.79 -0.91
N GLY A 90 -12.55 5.88 -2.19
CA GLY A 90 -12.43 7.13 -2.94
C GLY A 90 -11.07 7.27 -3.59
N SER A 91 -10.68 8.51 -3.91
CA SER A 91 -9.44 8.80 -4.61
C SER A 91 -8.19 8.49 -3.75
N PRO A 92 -7.32 7.53 -4.14
CA PRO A 92 -6.06 7.28 -3.43
C PRO A 92 -5.16 8.53 -3.38
N LYS A 93 -5.21 9.33 -4.45
CA LYS A 93 -4.48 10.60 -4.61
C LYS A 93 -4.82 11.64 -3.54
N SER A 94 -6.03 11.60 -2.99
CA SER A 94 -6.43 12.53 -1.91
C SER A 94 -6.46 11.87 -0.55
N ILE A 95 -6.79 10.58 -0.48
CA ILE A 95 -6.90 9.87 0.79
C ILE A 95 -5.53 9.66 1.42
N ILE A 96 -4.57 9.11 0.68
CA ILE A 96 -3.28 8.71 1.24
C ILE A 96 -2.50 9.92 1.80
N PRO A 97 -2.16 10.97 1.01
CA PRO A 97 -1.34 12.06 1.53
C PRO A 97 -2.05 13.00 2.53
N LYS A 98 -3.37 12.86 2.73
CA LYS A 98 -4.15 13.79 3.58
C LYS A 98 -4.93 13.06 4.67
N LYS A 99 -6.02 12.39 4.28
CA LYS A 99 -6.96 11.77 5.24
C LYS A 99 -6.28 10.67 6.05
N ALA A 100 -5.54 9.79 5.38
CA ALA A 100 -4.86 8.67 6.02
C ALA A 100 -3.74 9.17 6.94
N VAL A 101 -2.87 10.06 6.46
CA VAL A 101 -1.81 10.69 7.28
C VAL A 101 -2.37 11.34 8.54
N LYS A 102 -3.44 12.13 8.41
CA LYS A 102 -4.09 12.76 9.57
C LYS A 102 -4.67 11.74 10.55
N LYS A 103 -5.25 10.64 10.04
CA LYS A 103 -5.87 9.59 10.86
C LYS A 103 -4.83 8.78 11.63
N THR A 104 -3.69 8.47 11.00
CA THR A 104 -2.66 7.62 11.58
C THR A 104 -1.58 8.41 12.34
N GLY A 105 -1.51 9.73 12.13
CA GLY A 105 -0.40 10.53 12.62
C GLY A 105 0.91 10.21 11.92
N ALA A 106 0.85 9.75 10.66
CA ALA A 106 2.03 9.26 9.95
C ALA A 106 3.10 10.34 9.76
N ASP A 107 4.33 10.00 10.15
CA ASP A 107 5.52 10.82 9.93
C ASP A 107 6.41 10.27 8.79
N LEU A 108 6.07 9.10 8.27
CA LEU A 108 6.61 8.54 7.03
C LEU A 108 5.49 7.88 6.21
N ILE A 109 5.45 8.16 4.91
CA ILE A 109 4.68 7.38 3.93
C ILE A 109 5.64 6.56 3.08
N ALA A 110 5.41 5.25 3.00
CA ALA A 110 6.06 4.37 2.03
C ALA A 110 5.08 4.00 0.91
N CYS A 111 5.57 3.96 -0.33
CA CYS A 111 4.80 3.49 -1.48
C CYS A 111 5.72 2.97 -2.59
N GLY A 112 5.16 2.11 -3.45
CA GLY A 112 5.79 1.74 -4.72
C GLY A 112 5.89 2.94 -5.66
N ALA A 113 6.89 2.94 -6.54
CA ALA A 113 7.03 3.97 -7.57
C ALA A 113 5.94 3.86 -8.65
N THR A 114 5.51 2.64 -8.93
CA THR A 114 4.46 2.25 -9.87
C THR A 114 3.42 1.40 -9.14
N GLY A 115 2.27 1.23 -9.77
CA GLY A 115 1.17 0.38 -9.28
C GLY A 115 0.68 -0.54 -10.39
N LEU A 116 -0.46 -1.20 -10.17
CA LEU A 116 -0.98 -2.23 -11.07
C LEU A 116 -1.19 -1.82 -12.54
N ASN A 117 -1.35 -0.52 -12.82
CA ASN A 117 -1.67 0.01 -14.16
C ASN A 117 -0.46 0.60 -14.92
N ALA A 118 0.77 0.37 -14.44
CA ALA A 118 1.96 0.94 -15.07
C ALA A 118 2.41 0.10 -16.27
N VAL A 119 2.56 0.75 -17.44
CA VAL A 119 3.00 0.11 -18.69
C VAL A 119 4.51 0.25 -18.94
N GLU A 120 5.19 1.13 -18.19
CA GLU A 120 6.62 1.43 -18.37
C GLU A 120 7.36 1.48 -17.03
N ARG A 121 8.53 0.83 -16.95
CA ARG A 121 9.36 0.73 -15.74
C ARG A 121 10.01 2.05 -15.29
N PHE A 122 9.92 3.13 -16.08
CA PHE A 122 10.59 4.42 -15.80
C PHE A 122 9.64 5.53 -15.32
N ILE A 123 8.32 5.30 -15.27
CA ILE A 123 7.32 6.31 -14.92
C ILE A 123 7.01 6.26 -13.42
N ILE A 124 6.77 7.41 -12.77
CA ILE A 124 6.13 7.45 -11.44
C ILE A 124 4.62 7.34 -11.63
N GLY A 125 4.01 6.36 -10.96
CA GLY A 125 2.57 6.20 -10.94
C GLY A 125 1.86 7.43 -10.38
N SER A 126 0.70 7.76 -10.95
CA SER A 126 0.00 8.99 -10.60
C SER A 126 -0.47 9.08 -9.13
N VAL A 127 -0.56 7.94 -8.42
CA VAL A 127 -0.80 7.91 -6.97
C VAL A 127 0.46 8.29 -6.22
N SER A 128 1.59 7.65 -6.53
CA SER A 128 2.91 7.92 -5.93
C SER A 128 3.34 9.38 -6.14
N GLU A 129 3.12 9.93 -7.34
CA GLU A 129 3.35 11.37 -7.62
C GLU A 129 2.49 12.26 -6.71
N SER A 130 1.22 11.90 -6.54
CA SER A 130 0.30 12.66 -5.69
C SER A 130 0.69 12.60 -4.22
N ILE A 131 1.19 11.44 -3.76
CA ILE A 131 1.74 11.28 -2.41
C ILE A 131 2.93 12.22 -2.21
N VAL A 132 3.94 12.13 -3.08
CA VAL A 132 5.15 12.97 -3.01
C VAL A 132 4.81 14.46 -3.01
N ARG A 133 3.84 14.87 -3.84
CA ARG A 133 3.49 16.28 -4.00
C ARG A 133 2.72 16.88 -2.81
N HIS A 134 1.94 16.07 -2.09
CA HIS A 134 0.95 16.60 -1.14
C HIS A 134 1.11 16.08 0.29
N ALA A 135 1.96 15.09 0.54
CA ALA A 135 2.20 14.59 1.88
C ALA A 135 2.81 15.69 2.76
N PRO A 136 2.33 15.87 4.00
CA PRO A 136 2.91 16.82 4.95
C PRO A 136 4.14 16.25 5.69
N CYS A 137 4.49 14.99 5.43
CA CYS A 137 5.58 14.25 6.08
C CYS A 137 6.52 13.61 5.04
N ASP A 138 7.57 12.94 5.50
CA ASP A 138 8.55 12.31 4.62
C ASP A 138 7.90 11.21 3.76
N VAL A 139 8.42 11.05 2.54
CA VAL A 139 7.93 10.06 1.58
C VAL A 139 9.09 9.20 1.08
N LEU A 140 8.95 7.88 1.25
CA LEU A 140 9.81 6.87 0.66
C LEU A 140 9.12 6.25 -0.57
N VAL A 141 9.63 6.60 -1.75
CA VAL A 141 9.19 6.00 -3.01
C VAL A 141 10.16 4.86 -3.38
N VAL A 142 9.64 3.64 -3.46
CA VAL A 142 10.44 2.44 -3.69
C VAL A 142 10.37 2.01 -5.14
N ARG A 143 11.55 1.98 -5.79
CA ARG A 143 11.74 1.59 -7.20
C ARG A 143 12.53 0.31 -7.39
N THR A 144 13.32 -0.05 -6.40
CA THR A 144 14.32 -1.11 -6.51
C THR A 144 13.97 -2.26 -5.60
N GLU A 145 13.99 -3.44 -6.21
CA GLU A 145 14.20 -4.69 -5.55
C GLU A 145 15.63 -4.66 -4.99
N THR A 146 15.78 -4.36 -3.71
CA THR A 146 16.96 -4.81 -2.96
C THR A 146 16.54 -6.05 -2.18
N LEU A 147 15.91 -6.97 -2.89
CA LEU A 147 15.50 -8.31 -2.46
C LEU A 147 16.28 -9.29 -3.37
N PRO A 148 16.45 -10.55 -2.96
CA PRO A 148 17.15 -11.56 -3.76
C PRO A 148 16.63 -11.66 -5.20
N ASP A 149 17.48 -12.08 -6.16
CA ASP A 149 17.11 -12.21 -7.59
C ASP A 149 15.96 -13.21 -7.84
N ASP A 150 15.66 -14.07 -6.85
CA ASP A 150 14.56 -15.03 -6.80
C ASP A 150 13.38 -14.55 -5.93
N PHE A 151 13.28 -13.25 -5.65
CA PHE A 151 12.13 -12.71 -4.93
C PHE A 151 10.85 -12.85 -5.75
N GLU A 152 9.95 -13.68 -5.23
CA GLU A 152 8.56 -13.74 -5.65
C GLU A 152 7.68 -13.06 -4.61
N PRO A 153 6.69 -12.25 -5.02
CA PRO A 153 5.65 -11.74 -4.12
C PRO A 153 5.11 -12.86 -3.24
N VAL A 154 5.06 -12.65 -1.93
CA VAL A 154 4.57 -13.64 -0.96
C VAL A 154 3.08 -13.45 -0.71
N VAL A 155 2.61 -12.19 -0.74
CA VAL A 155 1.20 -11.85 -0.51
C VAL A 155 0.49 -11.63 -1.83
N ALA A 156 0.99 -10.74 -2.68
CA ALA A 156 0.38 -10.46 -3.97
C ALA A 156 0.92 -11.40 -5.08
N THR A 157 0.88 -12.71 -4.82
CA THR A 157 1.30 -13.74 -5.79
C THR A 157 0.45 -13.68 -7.06
N GLU A 158 0.96 -14.21 -8.18
CA GLU A 158 0.15 -14.31 -9.40
C GLU A 158 -1.12 -15.14 -9.19
N GLU A 159 -1.04 -16.23 -8.40
CA GLU A 159 -2.17 -17.06 -8.01
C GLU A 159 -3.21 -16.23 -7.23
N PHE A 160 -2.77 -15.50 -6.20
CA PHE A 160 -3.64 -14.61 -5.43
C PHE A 160 -4.33 -13.58 -6.33
N LEU A 161 -3.57 -12.92 -7.21
CA LEU A 161 -4.11 -11.91 -8.11
C LEU A 161 -5.10 -12.50 -9.12
N ASN A 162 -4.91 -13.75 -9.57
CA ASN A 162 -5.81 -14.41 -10.51
C ASN A 162 -7.09 -14.94 -9.85
N GLU A 163 -6.99 -15.44 -8.63
CA GLU A 163 -8.15 -15.96 -7.87
C GLU A 163 -9.08 -14.86 -7.34
N ASN A 164 -8.56 -13.64 -7.18
CA ASN A 164 -9.25 -12.55 -6.48
C ASN A 164 -9.49 -11.29 -7.33
N LYS A 165 -9.24 -11.35 -8.66
CA LYS A 165 -9.66 -10.34 -9.65
C LYS A 165 -11.13 -10.57 -10.07
#